data_AF-A0A9Q9AVU5-F1
#
_entry.id   AF-A0A9Q9AVU5-F1
#
_cell.length_a   1.000
_cell.length_b   1.000
_cell.length_c   1.000
_cell.angle_alpha   90.00
_cell.angle_beta   90.00
_cell.angle_gamma   90.00
#
_symmetry.space_group_name_H-M   'P 1'
#
loop_
_entity.id
_entity.type
_entity.pdbx_description
1 polymer ?
#
loop_
_entity_poly.entity_id
_entity_poly.type
_entity_poly.pdbx_seq_one_letter_code
_entity_poly.pdbx_strand_id
1 'polypeptide(L)'
;MKMALSPVQLRMRLESLARELYDYIRLQVFTTSPIAIAIDRKFKLPHLLHINKASRAAFARLYFSQTSFTFTSQTLLIKWMNTIDLHHVNAVSKVTLIAGPGSTVAPGIGGWNLFGSVQKREILLAVGMSWKDKLRVVDYKELSTSDSSCAAGRQAVIRSKE
;
A
#
# COMPACT_ATOMS: atom_id res chain seq x y z
N MET A 1 7.78 38.97 -12.07
CA MET A 1 7.34 38.48 -10.74
C MET A 1 6.13 37.59 -10.91
N LYS A 2 6.20 36.28 -10.59
CA LYS A 2 5.02 35.41 -10.50
C LYS A 2 4.44 35.56 -9.09
N MET A 3 3.27 36.16 -8.95
CA MET A 3 2.58 36.16 -7.65
C MET A 3 2.04 34.76 -7.37
N ALA A 4 2.43 34.19 -6.23
CA ALA A 4 1.87 32.92 -5.77
C ALA A 4 0.39 33.13 -5.41
N LEU A 5 -0.50 32.37 -6.05
CA LEU A 5 -1.92 32.37 -5.74
C LEU A 5 -2.14 31.80 -4.33
N SER A 6 -3.04 32.41 -3.56
CA SER A 6 -3.45 31.84 -2.27
C SER A 6 -4.24 30.54 -2.50
N PRO A 7 -4.26 29.60 -1.52
CA PRO A 7 -5.03 28.36 -1.64
C PRO A 7 -6.51 28.58 -1.96
N VAL A 8 -7.09 29.68 -1.44
CA VAL A 8 -8.48 30.07 -1.70
C VAL A 8 -8.67 30.52 -3.15
N GLN A 9 -7.77 31.36 -3.67
CA GLN A 9 -7.82 31.81 -5.06
C GLN A 9 -7.64 30.65 -6.05
N LEU A 10 -6.77 29.69 -5.73
CA LEU A 10 -6.59 28.49 -6.52
C LEU A 10 -7.87 27.65 -6.56
N ARG A 11 -8.51 27.46 -5.41
CA ARG A 11 -9.76 26.70 -5.31
C ARG A 11 -10.88 27.36 -6.11
N MET A 12 -11.07 28.68 -6.00
CA MET A 12 -12.07 29.41 -6.78
C MET A 12 -11.80 29.28 -8.29
N ARG A 13 -10.53 29.36 -8.72
CA ARG A 13 -10.17 29.15 -10.12
C ARG A 13 -10.50 27.74 -10.59
N LEU A 14 -10.21 26.72 -9.78
CA LEU A 14 -10.56 25.34 -10.09
C LEU A 14 -12.07 25.13 -10.18
N GLU A 15 -12.85 25.73 -9.28
CA GLU A 15 -14.31 25.65 -9.27
C GLU A 15 -14.95 26.45 -10.41
N SER A 16 -14.26 27.46 -10.96
CA SER A 16 -14.71 28.22 -12.14
C SER A 16 -14.42 27.54 -13.49
N LEU A 17 -13.68 26.42 -13.51
CA LEU A 17 -13.43 25.69 -14.74
C LEU A 17 -14.71 25.03 -15.25
N ALA A 18 -14.81 24.84 -16.57
CA ALA A 18 -15.83 23.99 -17.15
C ALA A 18 -15.79 22.61 -16.46
N ARG A 19 -16.96 22.08 -16.09
CA ARG A 19 -17.08 20.85 -15.29
C ARG A 19 -16.29 19.69 -15.90
N GLU A 20 -16.34 19.53 -17.22
CA GLU A 20 -15.61 18.50 -17.95
C GLU A 20 -14.09 18.60 -17.73
N LEU A 21 -13.55 19.82 -17.74
CA LEU A 21 -12.13 20.06 -17.52
C LEU A 21 -11.74 19.84 -16.07
N TYR A 22 -12.60 20.23 -15.12
CA TYR A 22 -12.39 19.94 -13.71
C TYR A 22 -12.35 18.42 -13.46
N ASP A 23 -13.31 17.68 -14.01
CA ASP A 23 -13.40 16.23 -13.88
C ASP A 23 -12.20 15.55 -14.56
N TYR A 24 -11.75 16.04 -15.71
CA TYR A 24 -10.54 15.54 -16.39
C TYR A 24 -9.28 15.75 -15.55
N ILE A 25 -9.04 16.96 -15.05
CA ILE A 25 -7.89 17.24 -14.17
C ILE A 25 -7.95 16.38 -12.92
N ARG A 26 -9.15 16.24 -12.33
CA ARG A 26 -9.35 15.39 -11.17
C ARG A 26 -9.01 13.92 -11.49
N LEU A 27 -9.43 13.41 -12.64
CA LEU A 27 -9.11 12.05 -13.04
C LEU A 27 -7.59 11.87 -13.23
N GLN A 28 -6.90 12.84 -13.83
CA GLN A 28 -5.44 12.78 -14.00
C GLN A 28 -4.67 12.90 -12.68
N VAL A 29 -5.12 13.75 -11.75
CA VAL A 29 -4.42 13.97 -10.47
C VAL A 29 -4.70 12.88 -9.44
N PHE A 30 -5.90 12.29 -9.48
CA PHE A 30 -6.33 11.27 -8.51
C PHE A 30 -6.26 9.84 -9.07
N THR A 31 -5.71 9.64 -10.27
CA THR A 31 -5.34 8.31 -10.75
C THR A 31 -3.98 7.93 -10.18
N THR A 32 -3.87 6.70 -9.71
CA THR A 32 -2.61 6.09 -9.31
C THR A 32 -2.28 5.04 -10.34
N SER A 33 -1.12 5.12 -10.98
CA SER A 33 -0.64 3.94 -11.70
C SER A 33 -0.49 2.77 -10.71
N PRO A 34 -0.66 1.52 -11.13
CA PRO A 34 -0.32 0.38 -10.29
C PRO A 34 1.15 0.48 -9.89
N ILE A 35 1.41 0.62 -8.60
CA ILE A 35 2.77 0.78 -8.06
C ILE A 35 3.04 -0.39 -7.11
N ALA A 36 4.21 -1.01 -7.27
CA ALA A 36 4.77 -1.89 -6.25
C ALA A 36 5.53 -1.03 -5.25
N ILE A 37 5.06 -0.98 -4.00
CA ILE A 37 5.66 -0.19 -2.93
C ILE A 37 6.22 -1.12 -1.88
N ALA A 38 7.49 -0.94 -1.56
CA ALA A 38 8.06 -1.56 -0.38
C ALA A 38 7.86 -0.64 0.83
N ILE A 39 7.28 -1.20 1.89
CA ILE A 39 7.02 -0.48 3.14
C ILE A 39 8.20 -0.69 4.07
N ASP A 40 8.88 0.41 4.38
CA ASP A 40 9.93 0.49 5.38
C ASP A 40 9.49 1.41 6.54
N ARG A 41 10.40 1.71 7.48
CA ARG A 41 10.11 2.61 8.61
C ARG A 41 9.99 4.08 8.21
N LYS A 42 10.50 4.46 7.03
CA LYS A 42 10.51 5.83 6.50
C LYS A 42 9.33 6.08 5.56
N PHE A 43 8.59 5.03 5.21
CA PHE A 43 7.47 5.08 4.30
C PHE A 43 6.42 6.07 4.79
N LYS A 44 6.01 6.97 3.88
CA LYS A 44 4.95 7.94 4.10
C LYS A 44 3.84 7.70 3.11
N LEU A 45 2.61 7.80 3.58
CA LEU A 45 1.44 7.76 2.71
C LEU A 45 1.46 8.95 1.73
N PRO A 46 0.93 8.78 0.51
CA PRO A 46 0.79 9.88 -0.45
C PRO A 46 0.06 11.07 0.16
N HIS A 47 0.53 12.27 -0.14
CA HIS A 47 -0.03 13.53 0.37
C HIS A 47 -1.54 13.68 0.07
N LEU A 48 -2.03 13.08 -1.02
CA LEU A 48 -3.46 13.06 -1.39
C LEU A 48 -4.35 12.39 -0.33
N LEU A 49 -3.80 11.50 0.49
CA LEU A 49 -4.52 10.89 1.61
C LEU A 49 -4.68 11.83 2.82
N HIS A 50 -4.02 12.99 2.82
CA HIS A 50 -4.03 13.92 3.96
C HIS A 50 -4.92 15.15 3.76
N ILE A 51 -5.54 15.34 2.58
CA ILE A 51 -6.22 16.60 2.23
C ILE A 51 -7.57 16.78 2.94
N ASN A 52 -8.58 16.01 2.55
CA ASN A 52 -9.92 16.11 3.11
C ASN A 52 -10.58 14.72 3.13
N LYS A 53 -11.63 14.53 3.95
CA LYS A 53 -12.28 13.22 4.15
C LYS A 53 -12.84 12.62 2.85
N ALA A 54 -13.46 13.45 2.00
CA ALA A 54 -14.12 13.00 0.76
C ALA A 54 -13.11 12.56 -0.31
N SER A 55 -12.12 13.40 -0.61
CA SER A 55 -11.00 13.09 -1.51
C SER A 55 -10.19 11.92 -1.00
N ARG A 56 -9.94 11.84 0.32
CA ARG A 56 -9.24 10.71 0.95
C ARG A 56 -9.98 9.40 0.70
N ALA A 57 -11.30 9.35 0.89
CA ALA A 57 -12.07 8.13 0.68
C ALA A 57 -12.02 7.67 -0.80
N ALA A 58 -12.19 8.59 -1.74
CA ALA A 58 -12.13 8.29 -3.17
C ALA A 58 -10.73 7.81 -3.59
N PHE A 59 -9.69 8.54 -3.19
CA PHE A 59 -8.31 8.23 -3.54
C PHE A 59 -7.79 6.97 -2.84
N ALA A 60 -8.11 6.77 -1.55
CA ALA A 60 -7.68 5.61 -0.79
C ALA A 60 -8.17 4.31 -1.43
N ARG A 61 -9.44 4.27 -1.84
CA ARG A 61 -9.99 3.08 -2.51
C ARG A 61 -9.18 2.74 -3.77
N LEU A 62 -8.88 3.73 -4.62
CA LEU A 62 -8.09 3.52 -5.84
C LEU A 62 -6.65 3.11 -5.51
N TYR A 63 -5.99 3.88 -4.64
CA TYR A 63 -4.61 3.65 -4.22
C TYR A 63 -4.41 2.25 -3.64
N PHE A 64 -5.20 1.85 -2.62
CA PHE A 64 -5.02 0.54 -1.99
C PHE A 64 -5.40 -0.63 -2.91
N SER A 65 -6.37 -0.46 -3.81
CA SER A 65 -6.76 -1.51 -4.75
C SER A 65 -5.79 -1.71 -5.90
N GLN A 66 -5.03 -0.69 -6.29
CA GLN A 66 -4.07 -0.77 -7.40
C GLN A 66 -2.62 -0.93 -6.94
N THR A 67 -2.33 -0.69 -5.66
CA THR A 67 -0.97 -0.77 -5.11
C THR A 67 -0.68 -2.13 -4.53
N SER A 68 0.48 -2.69 -4.89
CA SER A 68 1.01 -3.90 -4.26
C SER A 68 2.00 -3.53 -3.17
N PHE A 69 1.76 -3.97 -1.94
CA PHE A 69 2.60 -3.63 -0.79
C PHE A 69 3.55 -4.76 -0.44
N THR A 70 4.84 -4.46 -0.29
CA THR A 70 5.87 -5.43 0.07
C THR A 70 6.45 -5.11 1.44
N PHE A 71 6.55 -6.12 2.30
CA PHE A 71 7.03 -6.00 3.67
C PHE A 71 8.23 -6.92 3.87
N THR A 72 9.25 -6.45 4.57
CA THR A 72 10.44 -7.26 4.95
C THR A 72 10.29 -7.92 6.31
N SER A 73 9.25 -7.55 7.07
CA SER A 73 8.98 -8.09 8.40
C SER A 73 7.50 -8.18 8.69
N GLN A 74 7.08 -9.28 9.32
CA GLN A 74 5.73 -9.50 9.80
C GLN A 74 5.32 -8.45 10.84
N THR A 75 6.23 -8.03 11.71
CA THR A 75 5.93 -7.00 12.72
C THR A 75 5.61 -5.65 12.08
N LEU A 76 6.27 -5.34 10.96
CA LEU A 76 6.02 -4.11 10.22
C LEU A 76 4.68 -4.16 9.49
N LEU A 77 4.34 -5.31 8.90
CA LEU A 77 3.02 -5.55 8.30
C LEU A 77 1.89 -5.36 9.32
N ILE A 78 1.98 -5.99 10.49
CA ILE A 78 0.96 -5.87 11.55
C ILE A 78 0.84 -4.42 12.01
N LYS A 79 1.96 -3.76 12.30
CA LYS A 79 1.97 -2.35 12.71
C LYS A 79 1.32 -1.46 11.66
N TRP A 80 1.63 -1.67 10.38
CA TRP A 80 1.06 -0.91 9.28
C TRP A 80 -0.45 -1.15 9.13
N MET A 81 -0.92 -2.40 9.21
CA MET A 81 -2.36 -2.70 9.17
C MET A 81 -3.13 -1.99 10.28
N ASN A 82 -2.57 -1.93 11.49
CA ASN A 82 -3.18 -1.23 12.62
C ASN A 82 -3.20 0.30 12.47
N THR A 83 -2.42 0.87 11.55
CA THR A 83 -2.43 2.31 11.27
C THR A 83 -3.46 2.72 10.23
N ILE A 84 -4.05 1.76 9.52
CA ILE A 84 -4.94 2.00 8.39
C ILE A 84 -6.37 1.66 8.81
N ASP A 85 -7.32 2.50 8.38
CA ASP A 85 -8.74 2.24 8.57
C ASP A 85 -9.16 0.90 7.93
N LEU A 86 -10.01 0.15 8.63
CA LEU A 86 -10.48 -1.16 8.19
C LEU A 86 -11.02 -1.16 6.75
N HIS A 87 -11.75 -0.12 6.35
CA HIS A 87 -12.30 -0.03 4.99
C HIS A 87 -11.20 0.01 3.93
N HIS A 88 -10.06 0.64 4.23
CA HIS A 88 -8.92 0.73 3.33
C HIS A 88 -8.09 -0.56 3.32
N VAL A 89 -7.95 -1.22 4.47
CA VAL A 89 -7.33 -2.56 4.56
C VAL A 89 -8.10 -3.53 3.66
N ASN A 90 -9.43 -3.49 3.68
CA ASN A 90 -10.25 -4.34 2.80
C ASN A 90 -10.07 -4.02 1.30
N ALA A 91 -9.71 -2.79 0.96
CA ALA A 91 -9.43 -2.38 -0.41
C ALA A 91 -8.04 -2.82 -0.91
N VAL A 92 -7.12 -3.23 -0.03
CA VAL A 92 -5.80 -3.71 -0.43
C VAL A 92 -5.95 -4.91 -1.36
N SER A 93 -5.33 -4.87 -2.53
CA SER A 93 -5.41 -5.98 -3.50
C SER A 93 -4.35 -7.04 -3.28
N LYS A 94 -3.10 -6.62 -3.02
CA LYS A 94 -1.96 -7.54 -2.91
C LYS A 94 -0.98 -7.09 -1.84
N VAL A 95 -0.60 -8.03 -0.98
CA VAL A 95 0.45 -7.86 0.02
C VAL A 95 1.47 -8.98 -0.14
N THR A 96 2.74 -8.61 -0.18
CA THR A 96 3.86 -9.55 -0.25
C THR A 96 4.69 -9.43 1.01
N LEU A 97 4.88 -10.51 1.75
CA LEU A 97 5.80 -10.59 2.88
C LEU A 97 7.04 -11.36 2.44
N ILE A 98 8.21 -10.72 2.56
CA ILE A 98 9.50 -11.35 2.31
C ILE A 98 9.93 -12.06 3.58
N ALA A 99 10.08 -13.37 3.51
CA ALA A 99 10.60 -14.17 4.62
C ALA A 99 12.13 -14.00 4.69
N GLY A 100 12.63 -13.66 5.88
CA GLY A 100 14.07 -13.53 6.11
C GLY A 100 14.81 -14.88 6.03
N PRO A 101 16.14 -14.85 5.82
CA PRO A 101 16.95 -16.06 5.80
C PRO A 101 16.82 -16.83 7.12
N GLY A 102 16.44 -18.11 7.04
CA GLY A 102 16.19 -18.98 8.20
C GLY A 102 14.71 -19.22 8.51
N SER A 103 13.79 -18.47 7.88
CA SER A 103 12.36 -18.76 7.94
C SER A 103 12.00 -19.78 6.85
N THR A 104 12.00 -21.08 7.18
CA THR A 104 11.51 -22.13 6.27
C THR A 104 10.00 -22.01 6.10
N VAL A 105 9.57 -21.30 5.07
CA VAL A 105 8.17 -21.30 4.64
C VAL A 105 7.98 -22.56 3.82
N ALA A 106 7.26 -23.54 4.36
CA ALA A 106 6.97 -24.76 3.61
C ALA A 106 6.15 -24.40 2.35
N PRO A 107 6.61 -24.77 1.14
CA PRO A 107 5.87 -24.49 -0.09
C PRO A 107 4.50 -25.19 -0.04
N GLY A 108 3.43 -24.44 -0.32
CA GLY A 108 2.05 -24.95 -0.32
C GLY A 108 1.31 -24.83 1.02
N ILE A 109 2.01 -24.54 2.13
CA ILE A 109 1.36 -24.22 3.40
C ILE A 109 1.22 -22.70 3.44
N GLY A 110 0.04 -22.19 3.06
CA GLY A 110 -0.25 -20.76 3.00
C GLY A 110 0.37 -20.02 4.20
N GLY A 111 1.15 -18.98 3.93
CA GLY A 111 2.11 -18.35 4.87
C GLY A 111 1.52 -17.82 6.19
N TRP A 112 0.22 -18.02 6.40
CA TRP A 112 -0.46 -17.94 7.67
C TRP A 112 0.23 -18.70 8.79
N ASN A 113 0.89 -19.84 8.55
CA ASN A 113 1.55 -20.60 9.62
C ASN A 113 2.72 -19.88 10.31
N LEU A 114 3.21 -18.77 9.76
CA LEU A 114 4.17 -17.87 10.41
C LEU A 114 3.56 -17.03 11.52
N PHE A 115 2.23 -16.93 11.56
CA PHE A 115 1.52 -16.21 12.61
C PHE A 115 1.20 -17.19 13.75
N GLY A 116 1.54 -16.81 14.98
CA GLY A 116 1.05 -17.52 16.17
C GLY A 116 -0.48 -17.59 16.17
N SER A 117 -1.06 -18.62 16.80
CA SER A 117 -2.51 -18.87 16.83
C SER A 117 -3.33 -17.65 17.28
N VAL A 118 -2.79 -16.83 18.19
CA VAL A 118 -3.41 -15.58 18.66
C VAL A 118 -3.36 -14.48 17.60
N GLN A 119 -2.19 -14.23 16.99
CA GLN A 119 -2.04 -13.22 15.93
C GLN A 119 -2.82 -13.56 14.66
N LYS A 120 -2.92 -14.86 14.31
CA LYS A 120 -3.81 -15.33 13.23
C LYS A 120 -5.24 -14.88 13.48
N ARG A 121 -5.74 -15.10 14.69
CA ARG A 121 -7.13 -14.80 15.05
C ARG A 121 -7.38 -13.29 15.03
N GLU A 122 -6.48 -12.48 15.56
CA GLU A 122 -6.61 -11.02 15.52
C GLU A 122 -6.57 -10.47 14.09
N ILE A 123 -5.66 -10.95 13.25
CA ILE A 123 -5.60 -10.53 11.83
C ILE A 123 -6.83 -11.02 11.07
N LEU A 124 -7.28 -12.26 11.30
CA LEU A 124 -8.48 -12.80 10.63
C LEU A 124 -9.77 -12.11 11.09
N LEU A 125 -9.87 -11.73 12.36
CA LEU A 125 -11.01 -11.00 12.94
C LEU A 125 -11.00 -9.52 12.52
N ALA A 126 -9.84 -8.88 12.57
CA ALA A 126 -9.69 -7.49 12.17
C ALA A 126 -9.96 -7.31 10.68
N VAL A 127 -9.73 -8.33 9.84
CA VAL A 127 -9.66 -8.14 8.39
C VAL A 127 -10.71 -8.94 7.60
N GLY A 128 -11.57 -9.71 8.27
CA GLY A 128 -12.73 -10.35 7.64
C GLY A 128 -12.36 -11.30 6.49
N MET A 129 -11.85 -12.48 6.82
CA MET A 129 -11.73 -13.71 5.99
C MET A 129 -11.13 -13.67 4.55
N SER A 130 -10.99 -12.54 3.85
CA SER A 130 -10.62 -12.47 2.42
C SER A 130 -9.12 -12.36 2.15
N TRP A 131 -8.28 -12.25 3.18
CA TRP A 131 -6.85 -11.99 2.98
C TRP A 131 -6.01 -13.19 2.58
N LYS A 132 -6.56 -14.40 2.64
CA LYS A 132 -5.84 -15.61 2.24
C LYS A 132 -5.37 -15.55 0.79
N ASP A 133 -6.15 -14.89 -0.08
CA ASP A 133 -5.85 -14.74 -1.50
C ASP A 133 -5.00 -13.50 -1.81
N LYS A 134 -4.88 -12.58 -0.85
CA LYS A 134 -4.19 -11.30 -1.00
C LYS A 134 -2.75 -11.32 -0.47
N LEU A 135 -2.50 -12.12 0.56
CA LEU A 135 -1.18 -12.24 1.19
C LEU A 135 -0.35 -13.33 0.50
N ARG A 136 0.70 -12.91 -0.19
CA ARG A 136 1.76 -13.78 -0.71
C ARG A 136 2.95 -13.73 0.25
N VAL A 137 3.48 -14.88 0.64
CA VAL A 137 4.77 -14.95 1.33
C VAL A 137 5.81 -15.45 0.33
N VAL A 138 6.93 -14.76 0.22
CA VAL A 138 7.99 -15.03 -0.76
C VAL A 138 9.29 -15.25 0.00
N ASP A 139 9.99 -16.34 -0.29
CA ASP A 139 11.33 -16.59 0.26
C ASP A 139 12.32 -15.58 -0.35
N TYR A 140 13.23 -15.04 0.48
CA TYR A 140 14.30 -14.17 0.01
C TYR A 140 15.10 -14.76 -1.17
N LYS A 141 15.22 -16.09 -1.26
CA LYS A 141 15.90 -16.77 -2.38
C LYS A 141 15.19 -16.58 -3.73
N GLU A 142 13.86 -16.51 -3.73
CA GLU A 142 13.03 -16.34 -4.95
C GLU A 142 13.11 -14.92 -5.52
N LEU A 143 13.54 -13.94 -4.73
CA LEU A 143 13.73 -12.56 -5.20
C LEU A 143 14.83 -12.42 -6.26
N SER A 144 15.69 -13.43 -6.42
CA SER A 144 16.79 -13.41 -7.40
C SER A 144 16.30 -13.60 -8.85
N THR A 145 15.13 -14.22 -9.06
CA THR A 145 14.58 -14.54 -10.38
C THR A 145 13.52 -13.53 -10.84
N SER A 146 13.92 -12.65 -11.78
CA SER A 146 13.18 -11.86 -12.80
C SER A 146 11.79 -11.22 -12.56
N ASP A 147 11.08 -11.41 -11.45
CA ASP A 147 9.71 -10.89 -11.30
C ASP A 147 9.73 -9.38 -10.96
N SER A 148 9.01 -8.56 -11.74
CA SER A 148 9.06 -7.09 -11.64
C SER A 148 8.46 -6.57 -10.34
N SER A 149 7.48 -7.28 -9.77
CA SER A 149 6.95 -7.02 -8.42
C SER A 149 7.98 -7.31 -7.32
N CYS A 150 8.96 -8.17 -7.58
CA CYS A 150 10.06 -8.47 -6.66
C CYS A 150 11.19 -7.44 -6.73
N ALA A 151 11.23 -6.58 -7.76
CA ALA A 151 12.25 -5.52 -7.87
C ALA A 151 12.12 -4.47 -6.75
N ALA A 152 10.90 -4.10 -6.37
CA ALA A 152 10.64 -3.22 -5.23
C ALA A 152 11.09 -3.86 -3.91
N GLY A 153 10.83 -5.16 -3.74
CA GLY A 153 11.32 -5.95 -2.61
C GLY A 153 12.85 -5.98 -2.53
N ARG A 154 13.54 -6.18 -3.65
CA ARG A 154 15.01 -6.16 -3.73
C ARG A 154 15.59 -4.82 -3.28
N GLN A 155 15.07 -3.69 -3.77
CA GLN A 155 15.54 -2.37 -3.35
C GLN A 155 15.35 -2.13 -1.85
N ALA A 156 14.25 -2.61 -1.27
CA ALA A 156 14.00 -2.47 0.16
C ALA A 156 14.93 -3.31 1.03
N VAL A 157 15.25 -4.54 0.61
CA VAL A 157 16.21 -5.37 1.35
C VAL A 157 17.63 -4.82 1.25
N ILE A 158 18.02 -4.25 0.10
CA ILE A 158 19.32 -3.59 -0.04
C ILE A 158 19.39 -2.40 0.93
N ARG A 159 18.37 -1.53 0.96
CA ARG A 159 18.31 -0.36 1.86
C ARG A 159 18.23 -0.68 3.35
N SER A 160 17.76 -1.87 3.74
CA SER A 160 17.68 -2.23 5.16
C SER A 160 19.00 -2.75 5.74
N LYS A 161 20.02 -2.97 4.89
CA LYS A 161 21.37 -3.41 5.29
C LYS A 161 22.35 -2.24 5.44
N GLU A 162 21.97 -1.05 4.98
CA GLU A 162 22.67 0.22 5.18
C GLU A 162 22.17 0.93 6.45
#